data_AF-A0A7V9UK87-F1
#
_entry.id   AF-A0A7V9UK87-F1
#
_cell.length_a   1.000
_cell.length_b   1.000
_cell.length_c   1.000
_cell.angle_alpha   90.00
_cell.angle_beta   90.00
_cell.angle_gamma   90.00
#
_symmetry.space_group_name_H-M   'P 1'
#
loop_
_entity.id
_entity.type
_entity.pdbx_description
1 polymer ?
#
loop_
_entity_poly.entity_id
_entity_poly.type
_entity_poly.pdbx_seq_one_letter_code
_entity_poly.pdbx_strand_id
1 'polypeptide(L)' 'GKQVTISLHQLSKEEKWGYLQEDVAFIDSILNKAPAIVTALDGYKSVEIVDACYRAVSTGERIQFR' A
#
# COMPACT_ATOMS: atom_id res chain seq x y z
N GLY A 1 23.27 -21.16 -12.60
CA GLY A 1 22.19 -21.89 -11.90
C GLY A 1 20.92 -21.11 -12.07
N LYS A 2 19.86 -21.72 -12.63
CA LYS A 2 18.62 -21.01 -12.99
C LYS A 2 18.03 -20.30 -11.76
N GLN A 3 17.98 -18.97 -11.80
CA GLN A 3 17.06 -18.20 -10.97
C GLN A 3 15.65 -18.67 -11.30
N VAL A 4 14.91 -19.10 -10.28
CA VAL A 4 13.50 -19.43 -10.41
C VAL A 4 12.73 -18.12 -10.42
N THR A 5 12.44 -17.64 -11.62
CA THR A 5 11.54 -16.51 -11.86
C THR A 5 10.12 -17.00 -11.68
N ILE A 6 9.45 -16.60 -10.59
CA ILE A 6 8.01 -16.83 -10.42
C ILE A 6 7.32 -16.09 -11.55
N SER A 7 6.65 -16.83 -12.42
CA SER A 7 6.05 -16.26 -13.61
C SER A 7 4.71 -15.65 -13.24
N LEU A 8 4.62 -14.33 -13.37
CA LEU A 8 3.40 -13.54 -13.21
C LEU A 8 2.30 -13.87 -14.26
N HIS A 9 2.44 -15.00 -14.96
CA HIS A 9 1.58 -15.50 -16.03
C HIS A 9 0.89 -16.80 -15.66
N GLN A 10 1.23 -17.36 -14.51
CA GLN A 10 0.34 -18.29 -13.80
C GLN A 10 -0.76 -17.54 -13.03
N LEU A 11 -0.73 -16.22 -13.15
CA LEU A 11 -1.60 -15.25 -12.54
C LEU A 11 -2.87 -15.03 -13.39
N SER A 12 -4.03 -15.08 -12.74
CA SER A 12 -5.35 -14.76 -13.26
C SER A 12 -5.54 -13.28 -13.67
N LYS A 13 -6.79 -12.89 -14.00
CA LYS A 13 -7.13 -11.51 -14.42
C LYS A 13 -6.98 -10.53 -13.26
N GLU A 14 -6.92 -11.07 -12.06
CA GLU A 14 -6.97 -10.44 -10.75
C GLU A 14 -5.58 -10.06 -10.19
N GLU A 15 -4.44 -10.64 -10.59
CA GLU A 15 -3.14 -10.07 -10.18
C GLU A 15 -2.73 -8.82 -10.96
N LYS A 16 -3.56 -8.45 -11.92
CA LYS A 16 -3.35 -7.33 -12.84
C LYS A 16 -3.83 -5.99 -12.29
N TRP A 17 -4.42 -5.90 -11.10
CA TRP A 17 -5.03 -4.65 -10.61
C TRP A 17 -4.08 -3.71 -9.85
N GLY A 18 -2.84 -4.13 -9.57
CA GLY A 18 -1.85 -3.28 -8.89
C GLY A 18 -0.73 -4.06 -8.20
N TYR A 19 -0.95 -5.36 -7.94
CA TYR A 19 -0.03 -6.18 -7.14
C TYR A 19 1.31 -6.40 -7.81
N LEU A 20 1.32 -6.55 -9.13
CA LEU A 20 2.58 -6.60 -9.87
C LEU A 20 3.37 -5.29 -9.71
N GLN A 21 2.70 -4.14 -9.80
CA GLN A 21 3.34 -2.83 -9.69
C GLN A 21 3.85 -2.58 -8.27
N GLU A 22 3.09 -2.99 -7.26
CA GLU A 22 3.49 -2.93 -5.86
C GLU A 22 4.72 -3.80 -5.59
N ASP A 23 4.72 -5.07 -6.02
CA ASP A 23 5.82 -6.00 -5.78
C ASP A 23 7.13 -5.52 -6.43
N VAL A 24 7.05 -5.04 -7.67
CA VAL A 24 8.21 -4.45 -8.36
C VAL A 24 8.72 -3.22 -7.62
N ALA A 25 7.84 -2.30 -7.22
CA ALA A 25 8.24 -1.09 -6.50
C ALA A 25 8.84 -1.39 -5.12
N PHE A 26 8.31 -2.40 -4.44
CA PHE A 26 8.83 -2.87 -3.17
C PHE A 26 10.25 -3.43 -3.32
N ILE A 27 10.46 -4.35 -4.27
CA ILE A 27 11.78 -4.94 -4.55
C ILE A 27 12.79 -3.85 -4.95
N ASP A 28 12.37 -2.90 -5.78
CA ASP A 28 13.22 -1.79 -6.25
C ASP A 28 13.64 -0.87 -5.09
N SER A 29 12.74 -0.60 -4.14
CA SER A 29 13.07 0.18 -2.95
C SER A 29 14.15 -0.48 -2.07
N ILE A 30 14.20 -1.81 -2.04
CA ILE A 30 15.17 -2.58 -1.26
C ILE A 30 16.52 -2.63 -1.97
N LEU A 31 16.49 -3.08 -3.23
CA LEU A 31 17.70 -3.39 -3.99
C LEU A 31 18.39 -2.12 -4.51
N ASN A 32 17.60 -1.14 -4.98
CA ASN A 32 18.11 0.05 -5.66
C ASN A 32 17.93 1.34 -4.84
N LYS A 33 17.42 1.25 -3.61
CA LYS A 33 17.15 2.41 -2.73
C LYS A 33 16.20 3.42 -3.36
N ALA A 34 15.34 2.98 -4.27
CA ALA A 34 14.25 3.79 -4.77
C ALA A 34 13.30 4.16 -3.61
N PRO A 35 12.61 5.32 -3.68
CA PRO A 35 11.59 5.66 -2.70
C PRO A 35 10.48 4.60 -2.68
N ALA A 36 10.06 4.21 -1.47
CA ALA A 36 8.89 3.35 -1.32
C ALA A 36 7.63 4.09 -1.79
N ILE A 37 6.84 3.46 -2.67
CA ILE A 37 5.60 4.04 -3.20
C ILE A 37 4.49 4.17 -2.15
N VAL A 38 4.60 3.41 -1.06
CA VAL A 38 3.77 3.53 0.14
C VAL A 38 4.73 3.57 1.33
N THR A 39 4.68 4.65 2.08
CA THR A 39 5.53 4.87 3.26
C THR A 39 4.82 4.49 4.55
N ALA A 40 5.56 4.43 5.65
CA ALA A 40 4.97 4.26 6.98
C ALA A 40 4.00 5.41 7.34
N LEU A 41 4.26 6.62 6.83
CA LEU A 41 3.40 7.78 7.06
C LEU A 41 2.07 7.64 6.32
N ASP A 42 2.09 7.13 5.09
CA ASP A 42 0.86 6.89 4.30
C ASP A 42 -0.03 5.87 5.01
N GLY A 43 0.56 4.81 5.56
CA GLY A 43 -0.14 3.83 6.39
C GLY A 43 -0.72 4.45 7.66
N TYR A 44 0.07 5.23 8.40
CA TYR A 44 -0.39 5.92 9.61
C TYR A 44 -1.55 6.87 9.32
N LYS A 45 -1.46 7.71 8.28
CA LYS A 45 -2.53 8.65 7.91
C LYS A 45 -3.80 7.95 7.43
N SER A 46 -3.69 6.81 6.76
CA SER A 46 -4.85 5.99 6.41
C SER A 46 -5.61 5.51 7.65
N VAL A 47 -4.90 5.13 8.72
CA VAL A 47 -5.51 4.76 10.01
C VAL A 47 -6.10 5.98 10.72
N GLU A 48 -5.41 7.12 10.69
CA GLU A 48 -5.89 8.38 11.29
C GLU A 48 -7.24 8.80 10.68
N ILE A 49 -7.41 8.60 9.37
CA ILE A 49 -8.68 8.87 8.67
C ILE A 49 -9.80 7.95 9.17
N VAL A 50 -9.52 6.66 9.34
CA VAL A 50 -10.50 5.69 9.84
C VAL A 50 -10.92 6.02 11.28
N ASP A 51 -9.98 6.35 12.16
CA ASP A 51 -10.27 6.80 13.53
C ASP A 51 -11.16 8.05 13.56
N ALA A 52 -10.86 9.03 12.70
CA ALA A 52 -11.65 10.24 12.57
C ALA A 52 -13.10 9.95 12.13
N CYS A 53 -13.33 9.00 11.23
CA CYS A 53 -14.67 8.56 10.85
C CYS A 53 -15.45 8.00 12.05
N TYR A 54 -14.83 7.14 12.87
CA TYR A 54 -15.47 6.60 14.07
C TYR A 54 -15.80 7.68 15.07
N ARG A 55 -14.86 8.59 15.32
CA ARG A 55 -15.05 9.70 16.24
C ARG A 55 -16.18 10.62 15.78
N ALA A 56 -16.20 10.98 14.50
CA ALA A 56 -17.25 11.82 13.92
C ALA A 56 -18.65 11.21 14.12
N VAL A 57 -18.80 9.90 13.90
CA VAL A 57 -20.08 9.21 14.14
C VAL A 57 -20.44 9.19 15.63
N SER A 58 -19.47 8.95 16.51
CA SER A 58 -19.72 8.86 17.95
C SER A 58 -20.07 10.19 18.61
N THR A 59 -19.54 11.30 18.10
CA THR A 59 -19.73 12.63 18.69
C THR A 59 -20.75 13.47 17.93
N GLY A 60 -21.05 13.14 16.67
CA GLY A 60 -21.82 13.99 15.77
C GLY A 60 -21.07 15.24 15.28
N GLU A 61 -19.77 15.33 15.57
CA GLU A 61 -18.94 16.50 15.23
C GLU A 61 -18.01 16.22 14.05
N ARG A 62 -17.63 17.28 13.33
CA ARG A 62 -16.62 17.18 12.27
C ARG A 62 -15.22 17.10 12.90
N ILE A 63 -14.48 16.03 12.58
CA ILE A 63 -13.07 15.90 12.96
C ILE A 63 -12.18 16.62 11.93
N GLN A 64 -11.24 17.44 12.42
CA GLN A 64 -10.22 18.09 11.60
C GLN A 64 -8.86 17.48 11.88
N PHE A 65 -8.12 17.13 10.82
CA PHE A 65 -6.74 16.70 10.90
C PHE A 65 -5.83 17.92 11.07
N ARG A 66 -4.72 17.75 11.79
CA ARG A 66 -3.65 18.75 11.91
C ARG A 66 -2.47 18.38 11.02
#